data_AF-I4C4K4-F1
#
_entry.id   AF-I4C4K4-F1
#
_cell.length_a   1.000
_cell.length_b   1.000
_cell.length_c   1.000
_cell.angle_alpha   90.00
_cell.angle_beta   90.00
_cell.angle_gamma   90.00
#
_symmetry.space_group_name_H-M   'P 1'
#
loop_
_entity.id
_entity.type
_entity.pdbx_description
1 polymer ?
#
loop_
_entity_poly.entity_id
_entity_poly.type
_entity_poly.pdbx_seq_one_letter_code
_entity_poly.pdbx_strand_id
1 'polypeptide(L)'
;MRSKIDELDIFPIPLKTIPADESASPRQSFFQMQVECLAGEFADKYAKMLGLSRREFLSGACGSAVVFMAMNSVFGDCFSVDVAEAADPAKAQDRQKALTGQFIFDIQTHFVSPEFDSTWMLQLRERGKKWNPELQGEKVDMEKIRFENFYREIFEGSDTKMAVLSSAPDDDPKKWFLHNDEMAKARERVNQRAGRKVFLTHALVTPGHPNWLEEIDRAVSEYKPDAWKGYTVGSPFKESKYPWRLDDEKLMYPAYEKMVKSGITNLCIHKGLLPGGYESKMSKTWQYAKVDDLSKAAKDWPQLNFLIYHSALKSGEEPSQQDIQEFEKTGYIPWITELAAMPEKTGVTNVYAELGSVFAITAVSAPKYCAGILGTLIKGLGADHVLWGTDSVWYGSPQWQIEAFRRLEIPEDLQQKFGFTPLGPADGKTKTMIFGETSAKLYKVKV
;
A
#
# COMPACT_ATOMS: atom_id res chain seq x y z
N MET A 1 10.98 -37.86 -21.90
CA MET A 1 10.80 -37.89 -20.43
C MET A 1 9.88 -36.75 -20.06
N ARG A 2 8.63 -37.08 -19.68
CA ARG A 2 7.62 -36.09 -19.29
C ARG A 2 8.02 -35.49 -17.94
N SER A 3 8.19 -34.17 -17.91
CA SER A 3 8.47 -33.42 -16.68
C SER A 3 7.30 -33.59 -15.72
N LYS A 4 7.56 -34.17 -14.54
CA LYS A 4 6.66 -34.10 -13.40
C LYS A 4 6.58 -32.64 -12.97
N ILE A 5 5.59 -31.92 -13.49
CA ILE A 5 5.08 -30.68 -12.89
C ILE A 5 3.75 -31.12 -12.27
N ASP A 6 3.83 -31.80 -11.12
CA ASP A 6 2.68 -32.28 -10.34
C ASP A 6 2.99 -32.02 -8.86
N GLU A 7 3.02 -30.73 -8.50
CA GLU A 7 2.76 -30.11 -7.18
C GLU A 7 3.08 -28.60 -7.33
N LEU A 8 2.07 -27.73 -7.24
CA LEU A 8 2.23 -26.27 -7.36
C LEU A 8 2.69 -25.70 -6.01
N ASP A 9 3.85 -25.07 -5.97
CA ASP A 9 4.49 -24.54 -4.76
C ASP A 9 3.77 -23.31 -4.17
N ILE A 10 3.72 -23.24 -2.83
CA ILE A 10 3.09 -22.17 -2.04
C ILE A 10 4.17 -21.24 -1.49
N PHE A 11 4.31 -20.03 -2.02
CA PHE A 11 5.31 -19.11 -1.48
C PHE A 11 4.71 -18.19 -0.40
N PRO A 12 5.40 -17.96 0.73
CA PRO A 12 4.92 -17.08 1.81
C PRO A 12 4.94 -15.59 1.45
N ILE A 13 5.56 -15.22 0.32
CA ILE A 13 5.55 -13.87 -0.25
C ILE A 13 5.02 -13.98 -1.69
N PRO A 14 4.13 -13.08 -2.13
CA PRO A 14 3.70 -13.04 -3.53
C PRO A 14 4.88 -12.84 -4.48
N LEU A 15 4.95 -13.64 -5.53
CA LEU A 15 5.99 -13.55 -6.57
C LEU A 15 5.51 -12.88 -7.86
N LYS A 16 4.26 -12.39 -7.86
CA LYS A 16 3.59 -11.78 -9.01
C LYS A 16 2.76 -10.61 -8.51
N THR A 17 2.73 -9.53 -9.26
CA THR A 17 1.91 -8.39 -8.89
C THR A 17 0.45 -8.59 -9.30
N ILE A 18 -0.39 -7.81 -8.65
CA ILE A 18 -1.81 -7.68 -8.94
C ILE A 18 -2.00 -6.23 -9.40
N PRO A 19 -2.35 -5.99 -10.68
CA PRO A 19 -2.62 -4.63 -11.15
C PRO A 19 -3.75 -4.00 -10.32
N ALA A 20 -3.66 -2.69 -10.09
CA ALA A 20 -4.68 -1.96 -9.33
C ALA A 20 -6.01 -1.80 -10.11
N ASP A 21 -6.06 -2.18 -11.39
CA ASP A 21 -7.22 -2.04 -12.25
C ASP A 21 -7.71 -3.37 -12.86
N GLU A 22 -8.97 -3.37 -13.32
CA GLU A 22 -9.62 -4.54 -13.94
C GLU A 22 -9.07 -4.90 -15.33
N SER A 23 -8.34 -3.98 -15.98
CA SER A 23 -8.07 -4.05 -17.42
C SER A 23 -6.68 -4.56 -17.79
N ALA A 24 -5.74 -4.50 -16.86
CA ALA A 24 -4.40 -5.02 -17.06
C ALA A 24 -4.41 -6.54 -16.90
N SER A 25 -3.91 -7.25 -17.93
CA SER A 25 -3.66 -8.68 -17.84
C SER A 25 -2.34 -8.90 -17.11
N PRO A 26 -2.32 -9.49 -15.90
CA PRO A 26 -1.06 -9.76 -15.22
C PRO A 26 -0.30 -10.82 -16.03
N ARG A 27 0.73 -10.39 -16.77
CA ARG A 27 1.73 -11.28 -17.34
C ARG A 27 2.88 -11.32 -16.36
N GLN A 28 3.22 -12.53 -15.90
CA GLN A 28 4.42 -12.71 -15.11
C GLN A 28 5.63 -12.32 -15.97
N SER A 29 6.47 -11.43 -15.43
CA SER A 29 7.70 -11.02 -16.11
C SER A 29 8.72 -12.16 -16.13
N PHE A 30 9.69 -12.10 -17.05
CA PHE A 30 10.79 -13.05 -17.09
C PHE A 30 11.53 -13.13 -15.74
N PHE A 31 11.76 -11.99 -15.10
CA PHE A 31 12.42 -11.92 -13.79
C PHE A 31 11.58 -12.58 -12.69
N GLN A 32 10.26 -12.35 -12.67
CA GLN A 32 9.38 -13.03 -11.72
C GLN A 32 9.35 -14.55 -11.92
N MET A 33 9.40 -15.03 -13.16
CA MET A 33 9.51 -16.47 -13.44
C MET A 33 10.85 -17.03 -12.93
N GLN A 34 11.93 -16.27 -13.08
CA GLN A 34 13.24 -16.66 -12.58
C GLN A 34 13.28 -16.72 -11.05
N VAL A 35 12.67 -15.75 -10.36
CA VAL A 35 12.52 -15.77 -8.89
C VAL A 35 11.72 -16.99 -8.44
N GLU A 36 10.58 -17.27 -9.08
CA GLU A 36 9.74 -18.44 -8.75
C GLU A 36 10.52 -19.75 -8.89
N CYS A 37 11.29 -19.89 -9.97
CA CYS A 37 12.14 -21.06 -10.19
C CYS A 37 13.22 -21.20 -9.10
N LEU A 38 13.98 -20.14 -8.81
CA LEU A 38 15.05 -20.16 -7.81
C LEU A 38 14.50 -20.36 -6.39
N ALA A 39 13.35 -19.77 -6.07
CA ALA A 39 12.70 -19.95 -4.78
C ALA A 39 12.29 -21.42 -4.57
N GLY A 40 11.77 -22.08 -5.62
CA GLY A 40 11.49 -23.52 -5.59
C GLY A 40 12.74 -24.38 -5.39
N GLU A 41 13.83 -24.07 -6.10
CA GLU A 41 15.12 -24.78 -5.94
C GLU A 41 15.72 -24.61 -4.54
N PHE A 42 15.68 -23.40 -3.99
CA PHE A 42 16.13 -23.14 -2.62
C PHE A 42 15.24 -23.84 -1.59
N ALA A 43 13.92 -23.78 -1.77
CA ALA A 43 12.98 -24.48 -0.90
C ALA A 43 13.25 -26.00 -0.87
N ASP A 44 13.46 -26.64 -2.03
CA ASP A 44 13.83 -28.07 -2.10
C ASP A 44 15.10 -28.39 -1.33
N LYS A 45 16.13 -27.57 -1.56
CA LYS A 45 17.44 -27.78 -0.94
C LYS A 45 17.33 -27.72 0.58
N TYR A 46 16.72 -26.69 1.13
CA TYR A 46 16.64 -26.49 2.57
C TYR A 46 15.58 -27.39 3.24
N ALA A 47 14.45 -27.66 2.58
CA ALA A 47 13.46 -28.63 3.06
C ALA A 47 14.09 -30.03 3.22
N LYS A 48 14.87 -30.48 2.22
CA LYS A 48 15.60 -31.75 2.28
C LYS A 48 16.61 -31.80 3.42
N MET A 49 17.33 -30.70 3.68
CA MET A 49 18.28 -30.62 4.80
C MET A 49 17.59 -30.74 6.16
N LEU A 50 16.36 -30.23 6.28
CA LEU A 50 15.57 -30.26 7.52
C LEU A 50 14.65 -31.48 7.65
N GLY A 51 14.63 -32.36 6.65
CA GLY A 51 13.73 -33.52 6.64
C GLY A 51 12.24 -33.15 6.52
N LEU A 52 11.93 -32.00 5.92
CA LEU A 52 10.57 -31.50 5.69
C LEU A 52 10.16 -31.69 4.23
N SER A 53 8.86 -31.76 3.95
CA SER A 53 8.36 -31.52 2.60
C SER A 53 8.54 -30.04 2.22
N ARG A 54 8.61 -29.76 0.90
CA ARG A 54 8.69 -28.38 0.39
C ARG A 54 7.52 -27.53 0.91
N ARG A 55 6.32 -28.10 0.98
CA ARG A 55 5.12 -27.43 1.49
C ARG A 55 5.27 -27.05 2.97
N GLU A 56 5.67 -27.99 3.82
CA GLU A 56 5.86 -27.74 5.26
C GLU A 56 6.96 -26.70 5.51
N PHE A 57 8.03 -26.76 4.71
CA PHE A 57 9.12 -25.79 4.78
C PHE A 57 8.66 -24.37 4.41
N LEU A 58 7.97 -24.21 3.29
CA LEU A 58 7.49 -22.92 2.80
C LEU A 58 6.42 -22.30 3.70
N SER A 59 5.58 -23.12 4.35
CA SER A 59 4.62 -22.66 5.37
C SER A 59 5.26 -22.39 6.74
N GLY A 60 6.52 -22.80 6.93
CA GLY A 60 7.24 -22.67 8.18
C GLY A 60 8.00 -21.33 8.31
N ALA A 61 8.68 -21.15 9.43
CA ALA A 61 9.41 -19.91 9.73
C ALA A 61 10.51 -19.57 8.71
N CYS A 62 11.14 -20.59 8.12
CA CYS A 62 12.24 -20.45 7.16
C CYS A 62 11.79 -20.07 5.73
N GLY A 63 10.52 -20.30 5.39
CA GLY A 63 10.03 -20.19 4.02
C GLY A 63 10.21 -18.80 3.41
N SER A 64 10.03 -17.75 4.20
CA SER A 64 10.19 -16.36 3.72
C SER A 64 11.64 -16.05 3.34
N ALA A 65 12.62 -16.57 4.10
CA ALA A 65 14.03 -16.32 3.86
C ALA A 65 14.48 -16.81 2.47
N VAL A 66 14.06 -18.01 2.06
CA VAL A 66 14.45 -18.54 0.72
C VAL A 66 13.84 -17.74 -0.43
N VAL A 67 12.65 -17.17 -0.24
CA VAL A 67 12.02 -16.31 -1.24
C VAL A 67 12.84 -15.03 -1.42
N PHE A 68 13.21 -14.36 -0.33
CA PHE A 68 14.03 -13.15 -0.42
C PHE A 68 15.45 -13.44 -0.93
N MET A 69 16.04 -14.61 -0.63
CA MET A 69 17.29 -15.06 -1.25
C MET A 69 17.16 -15.20 -2.77
N ALA A 70 16.05 -15.76 -3.25
CA ALA A 70 15.76 -15.89 -4.68
C ALA A 70 15.56 -14.50 -5.32
N MET A 71 14.84 -13.59 -4.65
CA MET A 71 14.69 -12.21 -5.11
C MET A 71 16.04 -11.50 -5.22
N ASN A 72 16.92 -11.63 -4.23
CA ASN A 72 18.26 -11.03 -4.30
C ASN A 72 19.10 -11.60 -5.44
N SER A 73 18.95 -12.89 -5.73
CA SER A 73 19.66 -13.55 -6.84
C SER A 73 19.26 -13.01 -8.22
N VAL A 74 18.07 -12.41 -8.35
CA VAL A 74 17.55 -11.86 -9.62
C VAL A 74 17.66 -10.34 -9.68
N PHE A 75 17.34 -9.65 -8.58
CA PHE A 75 17.19 -8.19 -8.53
C PHE A 75 18.37 -7.49 -7.84
N GLY A 76 19.36 -8.23 -7.33
CA GLY A 76 20.45 -7.71 -6.51
C GLY A 76 20.06 -7.60 -5.04
N ASP A 77 21.02 -7.21 -4.18
CA ASP A 77 20.90 -7.20 -2.72
C ASP A 77 19.95 -6.11 -2.19
N CYS A 78 18.66 -6.27 -2.46
CA CYS A 78 17.59 -5.36 -2.05
C CYS A 78 16.97 -5.78 -0.71
N PHE A 79 17.09 -7.04 -0.31
CA PHE A 79 16.49 -7.55 0.92
C PHE A 79 17.55 -8.12 1.86
N SER A 80 17.53 -7.68 3.12
CA SER A 80 18.35 -8.26 4.18
C SER A 80 17.85 -9.66 4.54
N VAL A 81 18.70 -10.66 4.31
CA VAL A 81 18.43 -12.07 4.66
C VAL A 81 19.70 -12.70 5.21
N ASP A 82 19.63 -13.28 6.41
CA ASP A 82 20.67 -14.20 6.88
C ASP A 82 20.35 -15.60 6.34
N VAL A 83 21.29 -16.20 5.61
CA VAL A 83 21.17 -17.56 5.06
C VAL A 83 20.90 -18.59 6.16
N ALA A 84 21.35 -18.32 7.39
CA ALA A 84 21.04 -19.19 8.52
C ALA A 84 19.53 -19.23 8.84
N GLU A 85 18.75 -18.20 8.53
CA GLU A 85 17.28 -18.23 8.67
C GLU A 85 16.64 -19.25 7.71
N ALA A 86 17.24 -19.51 6.55
CA ALA A 86 16.76 -20.52 5.62
C ALA A 86 17.11 -21.95 6.07
N ALA A 87 18.16 -22.11 6.89
CA ALA A 87 18.71 -23.41 7.29
C ALA A 87 18.39 -23.81 8.75
N ASP A 88 17.96 -22.88 9.59
CA ASP A 88 17.73 -23.09 11.03
C ASP A 88 16.37 -22.50 11.46
N PRO A 89 15.36 -23.35 11.70
CA PRO A 89 14.04 -22.92 12.16
C PRO A 89 14.06 -22.11 13.46
N ALA A 90 15.00 -22.36 14.37
CA ALA A 90 15.08 -21.60 15.62
C ALA A 90 15.49 -20.16 15.35
N LYS A 91 16.49 -19.94 14.49
CA LYS A 91 16.90 -18.58 14.08
C LYS A 91 15.80 -17.82 13.37
N ALA A 92 15.07 -18.47 12.46
CA ALA A 92 13.94 -17.86 11.78
C ALA A 92 12.83 -17.46 12.77
N GLN A 93 12.52 -18.32 13.74
CA GLN A 93 11.55 -18.03 14.80
C GLN A 93 12.01 -16.92 15.74
N ASP A 94 13.29 -16.87 16.09
CA ASP A 94 13.83 -15.83 16.98
C ASP A 94 13.70 -14.45 16.34
N ARG A 95 13.94 -14.32 15.03
CA ARG A 95 13.67 -13.08 14.28
C ARG A 95 12.19 -12.69 14.35
N GLN A 96 11.28 -13.64 14.10
CA GLN A 96 9.84 -13.37 14.13
C GLN A 96 9.40 -12.88 15.53
N LYS A 97 9.84 -13.57 16.58
CA LYS A 97 9.55 -13.19 17.98
C LYS A 97 10.09 -11.81 18.32
N ALA A 98 11.31 -11.48 17.88
CA ALA A 98 11.91 -10.18 18.12
C ALA A 98 11.10 -9.02 17.51
N LEU A 99 10.39 -9.27 16.41
CA LEU A 99 9.63 -8.24 15.67
C LEU A 99 8.12 -8.24 15.97
N THR A 100 7.59 -9.25 16.67
CA THR A 100 6.15 -9.40 16.94
C THR A 100 5.56 -8.20 17.72
N GLY A 101 6.39 -7.56 18.57
CA GLY A 101 6.02 -6.40 19.39
C GLY A 101 6.12 -5.06 18.65
N GLN A 102 6.60 -5.03 17.41
CA GLN A 102 6.75 -3.79 16.65
C GLN A 102 5.39 -3.11 16.46
N PHE A 103 5.33 -1.80 16.72
CA PHE A 103 4.13 -1.02 16.49
C PHE A 103 3.96 -0.72 15.00
N ILE A 104 2.96 -1.34 14.39
CA ILE A 104 2.61 -1.15 12.97
C ILE A 104 1.21 -0.53 12.91
N PHE A 105 1.13 0.63 12.28
CA PHE A 105 -0.09 1.39 12.09
C PHE A 105 -0.34 1.62 10.59
N ASP A 106 -1.23 0.81 10.04
CA ASP A 106 -1.59 0.82 8.63
C ASP A 106 -2.68 1.86 8.34
N ILE A 107 -2.33 2.95 7.67
CA ILE A 107 -3.28 4.05 7.43
C ILE A 107 -4.11 3.91 6.15
N GLN A 108 -4.01 2.77 5.45
CA GLN A 108 -4.74 2.56 4.21
C GLN A 108 -5.20 1.10 4.08
N THR A 109 -6.39 0.85 4.59
CA THR A 109 -7.05 -0.45 4.45
C THR A 109 -8.46 -0.30 3.89
N HIS A 110 -9.00 -1.37 3.30
CA HIS A 110 -10.26 -1.37 2.58
C HIS A 110 -11.01 -2.70 2.72
N PHE A 111 -12.34 -2.61 2.70
CA PHE A 111 -13.27 -3.69 2.37
C PHE A 111 -14.50 -3.07 1.70
N VAL A 112 -15.42 -3.88 1.18
CA VAL A 112 -16.63 -3.42 0.50
C VAL A 112 -17.92 -3.71 1.26
N SER A 113 -18.93 -2.88 1.03
CA SER A 113 -20.30 -3.03 1.53
C SER A 113 -20.92 -4.36 1.08
N PRO A 114 -21.84 -4.94 1.86
CA PRO A 114 -22.69 -6.03 1.39
C PRO A 114 -23.49 -5.69 0.12
N GLU A 115 -23.79 -4.40 -0.13
CA GLU A 115 -24.52 -3.93 -1.30
C GLU A 115 -23.63 -3.77 -2.54
N PHE A 116 -22.31 -3.71 -2.36
CA PHE A 116 -21.37 -3.68 -3.48
C PHE A 116 -21.39 -5.04 -4.18
N ASP A 117 -21.73 -5.06 -5.47
CA ASP A 117 -22.01 -6.25 -6.25
C ASP A 117 -20.93 -6.57 -7.30
N SER A 118 -19.92 -5.71 -7.42
CA SER A 118 -18.89 -5.87 -8.43
C SER A 118 -17.85 -6.92 -8.03
N THR A 119 -17.67 -7.92 -8.89
CA THR A 119 -16.79 -9.06 -8.64
C THR A 119 -15.41 -8.90 -9.26
N TRP A 120 -15.10 -7.78 -9.91
CA TRP A 120 -13.81 -7.61 -10.59
C TRP A 120 -12.63 -7.70 -9.60
N MET A 121 -12.78 -7.17 -8.39
CA MET A 121 -11.76 -7.29 -7.32
C MET A 121 -11.54 -8.74 -6.89
N LEU A 122 -12.55 -9.60 -7.03
CA LEU A 122 -12.41 -11.03 -6.77
C LEU A 122 -11.60 -11.76 -7.85
N GLN A 123 -11.54 -11.25 -9.08
CA GLN A 123 -10.69 -11.85 -10.12
C GLN A 123 -9.22 -11.86 -9.69
N LEU A 124 -8.82 -10.90 -8.85
CA LEU A 124 -7.48 -10.80 -8.28
C LEU A 124 -7.24 -11.95 -7.29
N ARG A 125 -8.20 -12.24 -6.40
CA ARG A 125 -8.13 -13.35 -5.44
C ARG A 125 -8.30 -14.72 -6.10
N GLU A 126 -9.12 -14.83 -7.14
CA GLU A 126 -9.27 -16.05 -7.94
C GLU A 126 -7.95 -16.41 -8.64
N ARG A 127 -7.19 -15.41 -9.09
CA ARG A 127 -5.83 -15.62 -9.62
C ARG A 127 -4.86 -16.01 -8.50
N GLY A 128 -5.01 -15.43 -7.30
CA GLY A 128 -4.40 -15.85 -6.03
C GLY A 128 -4.39 -17.38 -5.80
N LYS A 129 -5.46 -18.08 -6.19
CA LYS A 129 -5.55 -19.55 -6.09
C LYS A 129 -4.49 -20.31 -6.84
N LYS A 130 -3.90 -19.72 -7.89
CA LYS A 130 -2.85 -20.36 -8.69
C LYS A 130 -1.55 -20.55 -7.90
N TRP A 131 -1.39 -19.87 -6.78
CA TRP A 131 -0.14 -19.80 -6.00
C TRP A 131 -0.33 -19.75 -4.47
N ASN A 132 -1.58 -19.68 -3.97
CA ASN A 132 -1.91 -19.81 -2.55
C ASN A 132 -2.95 -20.94 -2.32
N PRO A 133 -2.54 -22.10 -1.79
CA PRO A 133 -3.41 -23.23 -1.45
C PRO A 133 -4.31 -23.09 -0.22
N GLU A 134 -4.17 -22.05 0.60
CA GLU A 134 -5.27 -21.68 1.51
C GLU A 134 -6.48 -21.16 0.72
N LEU A 135 -6.25 -20.70 -0.51
CA LEU A 135 -7.28 -20.32 -1.47
C LEU A 135 -7.70 -21.50 -2.39
N GLN A 136 -6.96 -22.63 -2.39
CA GLN A 136 -7.35 -23.82 -3.17
C GLN A 136 -8.51 -24.53 -2.48
N GLY A 137 -9.64 -24.64 -3.19
CA GLY A 137 -10.92 -25.04 -2.61
C GLY A 137 -11.64 -23.93 -1.85
N GLU A 138 -11.00 -22.76 -1.69
CA GLU A 138 -11.65 -21.58 -1.15
C GLU A 138 -12.67 -21.07 -2.16
N LYS A 139 -13.91 -20.90 -1.70
CA LYS A 139 -14.89 -20.14 -2.44
C LYS A 139 -14.45 -18.67 -2.41
N VAL A 140 -13.94 -18.21 -3.55
CA VAL A 140 -13.66 -16.79 -3.76
C VAL A 140 -15.00 -16.17 -4.14
N ASP A 141 -15.63 -15.62 -3.12
CA ASP A 141 -16.84 -14.83 -3.23
C ASP A 141 -16.63 -13.51 -2.50
N MET A 142 -17.67 -12.68 -2.49
CA MET A 142 -17.59 -11.32 -1.95
C MET A 142 -17.18 -11.31 -0.46
N GLU A 143 -17.37 -12.41 0.29
CA GLU A 143 -16.96 -12.49 1.70
C GLU A 143 -15.46 -12.23 1.89
N LYS A 144 -14.67 -12.49 0.85
CA LYS A 144 -13.22 -12.30 0.83
C LYS A 144 -12.75 -10.86 0.79
N ILE A 145 -13.64 -9.95 0.42
CA ILE A 145 -13.40 -8.51 0.43
C ILE A 145 -14.39 -7.80 1.33
N ARG A 146 -15.07 -8.53 2.22
CA ARG A 146 -16.02 -8.02 3.22
C ARG A 146 -15.42 -8.09 4.62
N PHE A 147 -16.17 -7.49 5.55
CA PHE A 147 -15.76 -7.22 6.92
C PHE A 147 -15.12 -8.39 7.68
N GLU A 148 -15.69 -9.60 7.66
CA GLU A 148 -15.15 -10.70 8.48
C GLU A 148 -13.78 -11.15 8.00
N ASN A 149 -13.59 -11.27 6.69
CA ASN A 149 -12.30 -11.61 6.12
C ASN A 149 -11.29 -10.49 6.33
N PHE A 150 -11.73 -9.23 6.15
CA PHE A 150 -10.94 -8.04 6.46
C PHE A 150 -10.41 -8.07 7.90
N TYR A 151 -11.28 -8.29 8.89
CA TYR A 151 -10.88 -8.30 10.29
C TYR A 151 -9.83 -9.38 10.55
N ARG A 152 -10.05 -10.59 10.02
CA ARG A 152 -9.11 -11.69 10.16
C ARG A 152 -7.76 -11.36 9.53
N GLU A 153 -7.74 -10.90 8.27
CA GLU A 153 -6.49 -10.65 7.56
C GLU A 153 -5.69 -9.49 8.16
N ILE A 154 -6.34 -8.42 8.62
CA ILE A 154 -5.67 -7.27 9.24
C ILE A 154 -5.22 -7.58 10.68
N PHE A 155 -6.13 -8.02 11.55
CA PHE A 155 -5.87 -8.07 12.99
C PHE A 155 -5.49 -9.45 13.54
N GLU A 156 -5.81 -10.54 12.85
CA GLU A 156 -5.50 -11.91 13.29
C GLU A 156 -4.37 -12.54 12.46
N GLY A 157 -4.27 -12.18 11.18
CA GLY A 157 -3.34 -12.73 10.21
C GLY A 157 -2.14 -11.84 9.89
N SER A 158 -1.93 -10.75 10.64
CA SER A 158 -0.78 -9.87 10.45
C SER A 158 -0.29 -9.22 11.75
N ASP A 159 0.92 -8.67 11.71
CA ASP A 159 1.52 -7.92 12.81
C ASP A 159 0.92 -6.52 13.01
N THR A 160 -0.05 -6.11 12.19
CA THR A 160 -0.73 -4.81 12.28
C THR A 160 -1.36 -4.61 13.66
N LYS A 161 -0.99 -3.53 14.35
CA LYS A 161 -1.51 -3.20 15.69
C LYS A 161 -2.66 -2.21 15.65
N MET A 162 -2.65 -1.34 14.65
CA MET A 162 -3.71 -0.38 14.38
C MET A 162 -3.92 -0.22 12.88
N ALA A 163 -5.15 0.11 12.48
CA ALA A 163 -5.45 0.36 11.08
C ALA A 163 -6.44 1.52 10.89
N VAL A 164 -6.46 2.08 9.69
CA VAL A 164 -7.46 3.07 9.25
C VAL A 164 -8.22 2.54 8.05
N LEU A 165 -9.55 2.57 8.14
CA LEU A 165 -10.44 2.24 7.02
C LEU A 165 -10.56 3.42 6.07
N SER A 166 -10.38 3.14 4.79
CA SER A 166 -10.65 4.05 3.69
C SER A 166 -11.70 3.44 2.75
N SER A 167 -12.25 4.27 1.87
CA SER A 167 -13.21 3.89 0.83
C SER A 167 -12.87 4.59 -0.48
N ALA A 168 -13.55 4.22 -1.55
CA ALA A 168 -13.45 4.85 -2.88
C ALA A 168 -14.83 5.30 -3.36
N PRO A 169 -14.98 6.56 -3.83
CA PRO A 169 -16.22 7.06 -4.38
C PRO A 169 -16.37 6.70 -5.87
N ASP A 170 -17.59 6.82 -6.35
CA ASP A 170 -17.94 6.76 -7.76
C ASP A 170 -19.02 7.81 -8.07
N ASP A 171 -19.15 8.20 -9.34
CA ASP A 171 -20.24 9.08 -9.81
C ASP A 171 -21.63 8.49 -9.48
N ASP A 172 -21.76 7.16 -9.43
CA ASP A 172 -22.94 6.44 -8.95
C ASP A 172 -22.73 6.03 -7.48
N PRO A 173 -23.47 6.61 -6.52
CA PRO A 173 -23.38 6.27 -5.10
C PRO A 173 -23.47 4.78 -4.80
N LYS A 174 -24.22 3.99 -5.59
CA LYS A 174 -24.36 2.54 -5.39
C LYS A 174 -23.08 1.75 -5.65
N LYS A 175 -22.09 2.37 -6.31
CA LYS A 175 -20.81 1.76 -6.67
C LYS A 175 -19.69 2.17 -5.73
N TRP A 176 -19.99 2.90 -4.67
CA TRP A 176 -19.01 3.21 -3.64
C TRP A 176 -18.63 1.93 -2.92
N PHE A 177 -17.37 1.82 -2.50
CA PHE A 177 -16.95 0.65 -1.71
C PHE A 177 -17.69 0.62 -0.38
N LEU A 178 -17.73 1.76 0.31
CA LEU A 178 -18.45 2.01 1.56
C LEU A 178 -18.87 3.49 1.62
N HIS A 179 -20.06 3.74 2.17
CA HIS A 179 -20.49 5.08 2.59
C HIS A 179 -19.90 5.46 3.96
N ASN A 180 -19.95 6.75 4.28
CA ASN A 180 -19.36 7.30 5.51
C ASN A 180 -19.99 6.73 6.79
N ASP A 181 -21.29 6.46 6.79
CA ASP A 181 -21.98 5.86 7.93
C ASP A 181 -21.59 4.38 8.11
N GLU A 182 -21.41 3.64 7.01
CA GLU A 182 -20.92 2.26 7.04
C GLU A 182 -19.50 2.17 7.61
N MET A 183 -18.61 3.09 7.20
CA MET A 183 -17.26 3.18 7.77
C MET A 183 -17.32 3.47 9.29
N ALA A 184 -18.13 4.44 9.72
CA ALA A 184 -18.29 4.77 11.14
C ALA A 184 -18.77 3.55 11.97
N LYS A 185 -19.76 2.81 11.47
CA LYS A 185 -20.24 1.57 12.08
C LYS A 185 -19.16 0.49 12.13
N ALA A 186 -18.37 0.35 11.08
CA ALA A 186 -17.25 -0.59 11.05
C ALA A 186 -16.19 -0.25 12.11
N ARG A 187 -15.87 1.04 12.29
CA ARG A 187 -14.98 1.52 13.37
C ARG A 187 -15.44 1.07 14.74
N GLU A 188 -16.71 1.30 15.05
CA GLU A 188 -17.31 0.91 16.32
C GLU A 188 -17.24 -0.60 16.52
N ARG A 189 -17.61 -1.36 15.49
CA ARG A 189 -17.60 -2.83 15.53
C ARG A 189 -16.21 -3.41 15.82
N VAL A 190 -15.17 -2.93 15.11
CA VAL A 190 -13.79 -3.40 15.33
C VAL A 190 -13.30 -3.02 16.72
N ASN A 191 -13.50 -1.77 17.15
CA ASN A 191 -13.02 -1.31 18.46
C ASN A 191 -13.76 -2.00 19.63
N GLN A 192 -15.05 -2.32 19.46
CA GLN A 192 -15.81 -3.13 20.43
C GLN A 192 -15.24 -4.56 20.50
N ARG A 193 -15.00 -5.21 19.34
CA ARG A 193 -14.42 -6.56 19.30
C ARG A 193 -13.02 -6.61 19.91
N ALA A 194 -12.21 -5.57 19.72
CA ALA A 194 -10.87 -5.46 20.28
C ALA A 194 -10.85 -5.01 21.75
N GLY A 195 -11.95 -4.47 22.28
CA GLY A 195 -12.04 -3.90 23.64
C GLY A 195 -11.22 -2.61 23.84
N ARG A 196 -10.68 -2.01 22.77
CA ARG A 196 -9.87 -0.79 22.78
C ARG A 196 -9.87 -0.12 21.41
N LYS A 197 -9.43 1.15 21.35
CA LYS A 197 -9.29 1.90 20.08
C LYS A 197 -8.07 1.40 19.30
N VAL A 198 -8.31 0.55 18.29
CA VAL A 198 -7.30 0.03 17.34
C VAL A 198 -7.62 0.37 15.89
N PHE A 199 -8.84 0.83 15.63
CA PHE A 199 -9.34 1.08 14.29
C PHE A 199 -9.91 2.48 14.17
N LEU A 200 -9.46 3.19 13.15
CA LEU A 200 -9.89 4.54 12.80
C LEU A 200 -10.57 4.52 11.43
N THR A 201 -11.22 5.62 11.05
CA THR A 201 -11.85 5.75 9.73
C THR A 201 -11.60 7.09 9.10
N HIS A 202 -11.52 7.09 7.78
CA HIS A 202 -11.73 8.30 6.99
C HIS A 202 -13.23 8.61 6.83
N ALA A 203 -13.53 9.84 6.44
CA ALA A 203 -14.75 10.17 5.70
C ALA A 203 -14.39 10.59 4.27
N LEU A 204 -15.11 10.04 3.29
CA LEU A 204 -15.03 10.47 1.90
C LEU A 204 -15.54 11.89 1.75
N VAL A 205 -14.77 12.70 1.01
CA VAL A 205 -15.22 13.97 0.44
C VAL A 205 -15.34 13.83 -1.06
N THR A 206 -16.41 14.38 -1.63
CA THR A 206 -16.71 14.29 -3.06
C THR A 206 -16.95 15.66 -3.69
N PRO A 207 -15.91 16.51 -3.80
CA PRO A 207 -16.03 17.86 -4.33
C PRO A 207 -16.80 17.93 -5.65
N GLY A 208 -17.80 18.81 -5.70
CA GLY A 208 -18.64 19.03 -6.88
C GLY A 208 -19.87 18.12 -6.99
N HIS A 209 -19.96 17.04 -6.20
CA HIS A 209 -21.22 16.29 -6.09
C HIS A 209 -22.32 17.15 -5.45
N PRO A 210 -23.61 16.89 -5.72
CA PRO A 210 -24.69 17.58 -5.01
C PRO A 210 -24.55 17.43 -3.48
N ASN A 211 -24.66 18.56 -2.77
CA ASN A 211 -24.60 18.66 -1.30
C ASN A 211 -23.30 18.17 -0.62
N TRP A 212 -22.19 18.06 -1.37
CA TRP A 212 -20.94 17.51 -0.84
C TRP A 212 -20.34 18.33 0.33
N LEU A 213 -20.60 19.64 0.36
CA LEU A 213 -20.07 20.52 1.39
C LEU A 213 -20.86 20.38 2.70
N GLU A 214 -22.16 20.19 2.60
CA GLU A 214 -23.05 19.87 3.73
C GLU A 214 -22.73 18.49 4.31
N GLU A 215 -22.34 17.53 3.48
CA GLU A 215 -21.89 16.20 3.93
C GLU A 215 -20.61 16.28 4.79
N ILE A 216 -19.77 17.32 4.66
CA ILE A 216 -18.66 17.55 5.59
C ILE A 216 -19.20 17.88 6.99
N ASP A 217 -20.17 18.79 7.10
CA ASP A 217 -20.76 19.16 8.41
C ASP A 217 -21.46 17.95 9.05
N ARG A 218 -22.15 17.16 8.24
CA ARG A 218 -22.77 15.91 8.66
C ARG A 218 -21.73 14.90 9.15
N ALA A 219 -20.66 14.69 8.39
CA ALA A 219 -19.59 13.78 8.79
C ALA A 219 -18.94 14.19 10.11
N VAL A 220 -18.69 15.48 10.32
CA VAL A 220 -18.15 15.99 11.60
C VAL A 220 -19.11 15.70 12.76
N SER A 221 -20.40 15.95 12.59
CA SER A 221 -21.39 15.85 13.67
C SER A 221 -21.82 14.42 14.00
N GLU A 222 -22.10 13.61 12.96
CA GLU A 222 -22.64 12.26 13.10
C GLU A 222 -21.53 11.20 13.18
N TYR A 223 -20.57 11.23 12.26
CA TYR A 223 -19.61 10.13 12.09
C TYR A 223 -18.29 10.36 12.84
N LYS A 224 -17.89 11.63 13.03
CA LYS A 224 -16.65 12.05 13.70
C LYS A 224 -15.43 11.28 13.18
N PRO A 225 -15.13 11.37 11.87
CA PRO A 225 -14.02 10.61 11.27
C PRO A 225 -12.68 11.05 11.86
N ASP A 226 -11.65 10.21 11.71
CA ASP A 226 -10.31 10.50 12.21
C ASP A 226 -9.45 11.24 11.14
N ALA A 227 -9.83 11.17 9.86
CA ALA A 227 -9.29 11.98 8.76
C ALA A 227 -10.27 12.05 7.57
N TRP A 228 -9.92 12.82 6.54
CA TRP A 228 -10.69 12.95 5.29
C TRP A 228 -10.03 12.15 4.16
N LYS A 229 -10.83 11.63 3.23
CA LYS A 229 -10.34 10.92 2.04
C LYS A 229 -10.93 11.52 0.76
N GLY A 230 -10.08 11.88 -0.19
CA GLY A 230 -10.49 12.44 -1.48
C GLY A 230 -9.83 11.74 -2.68
N TYR A 231 -10.50 11.82 -3.83
CA TYR A 231 -10.02 11.32 -5.12
C TYR A 231 -10.16 12.45 -6.15
N THR A 232 -9.05 13.07 -6.57
CA THR A 232 -9.07 14.25 -7.45
C THR A 232 -9.52 13.96 -8.87
N VAL A 233 -9.42 12.71 -9.30
CA VAL A 233 -10.00 12.21 -10.54
C VAL A 233 -11.52 11.96 -10.44
N GLY A 234 -12.12 12.18 -9.27
CA GLY A 234 -13.53 11.88 -8.99
C GLY A 234 -13.75 10.39 -8.72
N SER A 235 -13.83 9.59 -9.78
CA SER A 235 -13.90 8.12 -9.71
C SER A 235 -12.56 7.52 -10.15
N PRO A 236 -11.94 6.63 -9.36
CA PRO A 236 -10.60 6.11 -9.65
C PRO A 236 -10.53 5.16 -10.87
N PHE A 237 -11.66 4.62 -11.31
CA PHE A 237 -11.67 3.54 -12.33
C PHE A 237 -12.26 3.96 -13.68
N LYS A 238 -12.77 5.19 -13.81
CA LYS A 238 -13.41 5.68 -15.05
C LYS A 238 -13.34 7.19 -15.15
N GLU A 239 -13.62 7.72 -16.35
CA GLU A 239 -13.79 9.18 -16.53
C GLU A 239 -14.99 9.70 -15.71
N SER A 240 -14.70 10.45 -14.65
CA SER A 240 -15.69 11.08 -13.77
C SER A 240 -16.21 12.41 -14.32
N LYS A 241 -17.42 12.78 -13.92
CA LYS A 241 -18.00 14.11 -14.12
C LYS A 241 -17.52 15.13 -13.08
N TYR A 242 -16.86 14.69 -12.02
CA TYR A 242 -16.49 15.52 -10.86
C TYR A 242 -14.98 15.49 -10.56
N PRO A 243 -14.09 15.73 -11.54
CA PRO A 243 -12.68 15.94 -11.23
C PRO A 243 -12.48 17.29 -10.52
N TRP A 244 -11.47 17.37 -9.66
CA TRP A 244 -11.19 18.58 -8.90
C TRP A 244 -9.71 18.71 -8.54
N ARG A 245 -9.25 19.94 -8.34
CA ARG A 245 -7.88 20.24 -7.90
C ARG A 245 -7.86 20.66 -6.45
N LEU A 246 -6.77 20.33 -5.75
CA LEU A 246 -6.56 20.70 -4.35
C LEU A 246 -6.45 22.22 -4.17
N ASP A 247 -5.97 22.93 -5.19
CA ASP A 247 -5.78 24.38 -5.21
C ASP A 247 -6.97 25.17 -5.77
N ASP A 248 -8.10 24.52 -6.07
CA ASP A 248 -9.32 25.22 -6.47
C ASP A 248 -9.91 25.98 -5.27
N GLU A 249 -9.61 27.27 -5.17
CA GLU A 249 -10.00 28.11 -4.05
C GLU A 249 -11.53 28.19 -3.88
N LYS A 250 -12.29 28.20 -4.97
CA LYS A 250 -13.75 28.34 -4.90
C LYS A 250 -14.41 27.05 -4.46
N LEU A 251 -13.90 25.92 -4.92
CA LEU A 251 -14.46 24.62 -4.60
C LEU A 251 -13.96 24.13 -3.23
N MET A 252 -12.64 24.12 -3.01
CA MET A 252 -12.03 23.41 -1.88
C MET A 252 -11.83 24.25 -0.62
N TYR A 253 -11.60 25.56 -0.71
CA TYR A 253 -11.27 26.33 0.50
C TYR A 253 -12.40 26.41 1.51
N PRO A 254 -13.69 26.52 1.11
CA PRO A 254 -14.80 26.40 2.05
C PRO A 254 -14.80 25.05 2.81
N ALA A 255 -14.36 23.96 2.16
CA ALA A 255 -14.19 22.67 2.82
C ALA A 255 -13.00 22.69 3.77
N TYR A 256 -11.86 23.25 3.38
CA TYR A 256 -10.68 23.36 4.25
C TYR A 256 -10.96 24.17 5.51
N GLU A 257 -11.73 25.27 5.42
CA GLU A 257 -12.20 26.02 6.59
C GLU A 257 -12.98 25.12 7.57
N LYS A 258 -13.89 24.30 7.06
CA LYS A 258 -14.68 23.35 7.87
C LYS A 258 -13.79 22.28 8.50
N MET A 259 -12.84 21.72 7.73
CA MET A 259 -11.89 20.72 8.22
C MET A 259 -11.04 21.29 9.36
N VAL A 260 -10.44 22.47 9.18
CA VAL A 260 -9.66 23.15 10.22
C VAL A 260 -10.52 23.47 11.44
N LYS A 261 -11.72 24.02 11.25
CA LYS A 261 -12.64 24.35 12.35
C LYS A 261 -13.07 23.12 13.15
N SER A 262 -13.22 21.96 12.48
CA SER A 262 -13.55 20.70 13.15
C SER A 262 -12.40 20.10 13.96
N GLY A 263 -11.16 20.50 13.68
CA GLY A 263 -9.94 19.91 14.24
C GLY A 263 -9.53 18.56 13.61
N ILE A 264 -10.24 18.11 12.58
CA ILE A 264 -9.90 16.95 11.75
C ILE A 264 -9.10 17.45 10.54
N THR A 265 -7.77 17.47 10.69
CA THR A 265 -6.87 18.19 9.79
C THR A 265 -6.05 17.31 8.84
N ASN A 266 -6.19 15.98 8.94
CA ASN A 266 -5.54 15.07 8.00
C ASN A 266 -6.45 14.90 6.77
N LEU A 267 -5.90 15.20 5.59
CA LEU A 267 -6.57 15.06 4.30
C LEU A 267 -5.78 14.08 3.43
N CYS A 268 -6.29 12.86 3.33
CA CYS A 268 -5.74 11.76 2.56
C CYS A 268 -6.22 11.86 1.12
N ILE A 269 -5.32 12.02 0.15
CA ILE A 269 -5.68 12.23 -1.25
C ILE A 269 -5.11 11.11 -2.11
N HIS A 270 -5.98 10.45 -2.86
CA HIS A 270 -5.55 9.57 -3.93
C HIS A 270 -5.03 10.41 -5.10
N LYS A 271 -3.71 10.36 -5.32
CA LYS A 271 -2.99 10.90 -6.49
C LYS A 271 -2.26 9.76 -7.16
N GLY A 272 -2.12 9.81 -8.48
CA GLY A 272 -1.56 8.70 -9.23
C GLY A 272 -2.48 7.46 -9.26
N LEU A 273 -1.86 6.30 -9.14
CA LEU A 273 -2.38 4.93 -9.29
C LEU A 273 -3.38 4.78 -10.43
N LEU A 274 -3.09 5.41 -11.57
CA LEU A 274 -4.01 5.42 -12.70
C LEU A 274 -4.11 4.02 -13.35
N PRO A 275 -5.30 3.63 -13.83
CA PRO A 275 -5.50 2.34 -14.49
C PRO A 275 -4.71 2.22 -15.80
N GLY A 276 -4.40 1.00 -16.25
CA GLY A 276 -3.76 0.76 -17.54
C GLY A 276 -4.55 1.42 -18.69
N GLY A 277 -3.86 2.12 -19.58
CA GLY A 277 -4.49 2.89 -20.66
C GLY A 277 -5.34 4.09 -20.21
N TYR A 278 -5.07 4.64 -19.02
CA TYR A 278 -5.78 5.80 -18.47
C TYR A 278 -5.86 7.00 -19.43
N GLU A 279 -4.85 7.24 -20.28
CA GLU A 279 -4.86 8.37 -21.21
C GLU A 279 -6.05 8.32 -22.19
N SER A 280 -6.49 7.10 -22.53
CA SER A 280 -7.67 6.88 -23.35
C SER A 280 -8.95 6.82 -22.50
N LYS A 281 -8.93 6.07 -21.38
CA LYS A 281 -10.13 5.80 -20.56
C LYS A 281 -10.56 6.97 -19.69
N MET A 282 -9.63 7.86 -19.35
CA MET A 282 -9.80 9.00 -18.44
C MET A 282 -9.25 10.28 -19.09
N SER A 283 -9.40 10.39 -20.41
CA SER A 283 -8.79 11.43 -21.25
C SER A 283 -8.90 12.87 -20.72
N LYS A 284 -10.02 13.19 -20.05
CA LYS A 284 -10.29 14.52 -19.48
C LYS A 284 -9.93 14.66 -18.00
N THR A 285 -9.70 13.56 -17.30
CA THR A 285 -9.63 13.53 -15.83
C THR A 285 -8.29 13.04 -15.29
N TRP A 286 -7.50 12.28 -16.06
CA TRP A 286 -6.24 11.70 -15.56
C TRP A 286 -5.24 12.76 -15.06
N GLN A 287 -5.26 13.98 -15.63
CA GLN A 287 -4.36 15.05 -15.22
C GLN A 287 -4.58 15.52 -13.79
N TYR A 288 -5.78 15.34 -13.24
CA TYR A 288 -6.10 15.69 -11.85
C TYR A 288 -5.41 14.76 -10.84
N ALA A 289 -4.88 13.62 -11.28
CA ALA A 289 -4.08 12.70 -10.46
C ALA A 289 -2.63 13.18 -10.25
N LYS A 290 -2.18 14.23 -10.97
CA LYS A 290 -0.86 14.84 -10.80
C LYS A 290 -0.76 15.62 -9.47
N VAL A 291 0.45 16.00 -9.10
CA VAL A 291 0.76 16.68 -7.83
C VAL A 291 0.99 18.20 -7.98
N ASP A 292 0.78 18.77 -9.16
CA ASP A 292 1.05 20.19 -9.45
C ASP A 292 0.06 21.17 -8.79
N ASP A 293 -1.03 20.68 -8.22
CA ASP A 293 -2.00 21.46 -7.42
C ASP A 293 -1.67 21.47 -5.92
N LEU A 294 -0.75 20.62 -5.46
CA LEU A 294 -0.57 20.37 -4.04
C LEU A 294 0.17 21.51 -3.33
N SER A 295 1.24 22.05 -3.92
CA SER A 295 2.09 23.02 -3.22
C SER A 295 1.36 24.31 -2.86
N LYS A 296 0.44 24.78 -3.73
CA LYS A 296 -0.37 25.97 -3.42
C LYS A 296 -1.34 25.67 -2.28
N ALA A 297 -2.09 24.58 -2.36
CA ALA A 297 -3.02 24.18 -1.30
C ALA A 297 -2.32 23.99 0.06
N ALA A 298 -1.17 23.31 0.07
CA ALA A 298 -0.36 23.07 1.27
C ALA A 298 0.17 24.37 1.89
N LYS A 299 0.59 25.33 1.06
CA LYS A 299 1.08 26.64 1.51
C LYS A 299 -0.02 27.53 2.07
N ASP A 300 -1.18 27.53 1.43
CA ASP A 300 -2.31 28.37 1.82
C ASP A 300 -3.03 27.81 3.07
N TRP A 301 -2.93 26.49 3.30
CA TRP A 301 -3.55 25.78 4.42
C TRP A 301 -2.52 24.99 5.26
N PRO A 302 -1.57 25.67 5.92
CA PRO A 302 -0.53 25.00 6.70
C PRO A 302 -1.08 24.31 7.97
N GLN A 303 -2.37 24.51 8.30
CA GLN A 303 -3.04 23.80 9.39
C GLN A 303 -3.51 22.39 9.00
N LEU A 304 -3.59 22.10 7.69
CA LEU A 304 -3.95 20.78 7.18
C LEU A 304 -2.69 19.96 6.87
N ASN A 305 -2.77 18.65 7.05
CA ASN A 305 -1.78 17.70 6.57
C ASN A 305 -2.31 17.02 5.30
N PHE A 306 -1.56 17.09 4.21
CA PHE A 306 -1.89 16.46 2.94
C PHE A 306 -1.15 15.13 2.82
N LEU A 307 -1.87 14.02 2.99
CA LEU A 307 -1.31 12.67 2.93
C LEU A 307 -1.57 12.11 1.53
N ILE A 308 -0.52 11.98 0.73
CA ILE A 308 -0.63 11.61 -0.69
C ILE A 308 -0.49 10.09 -0.81
N TYR A 309 -1.63 9.45 -1.08
CA TYR A 309 -1.75 8.00 -1.08
C TYR A 309 -1.09 7.41 -2.33
N HIS A 310 -0.44 6.26 -2.16
CA HIS A 310 0.42 5.62 -3.16
C HIS A 310 1.60 6.50 -3.62
N SER A 311 1.97 7.51 -2.83
CA SER A 311 3.10 8.41 -3.10
C SER A 311 3.03 9.09 -4.47
N ALA A 312 1.83 9.24 -5.04
CA ALA A 312 1.60 9.70 -6.41
C ALA A 312 2.25 8.81 -7.50
N LEU A 313 2.38 7.50 -7.28
CA LEU A 313 2.80 6.54 -8.30
C LEU A 313 1.97 6.72 -9.57
N LYS A 314 2.60 7.03 -10.70
CA LYS A 314 1.87 7.44 -11.92
C LYS A 314 0.83 6.43 -12.42
N SER A 315 1.20 5.14 -12.49
CA SER A 315 0.36 4.06 -13.01
C SER A 315 0.21 2.96 -11.96
N GLY A 316 -0.96 2.31 -11.90
CA GLY A 316 -1.19 1.10 -11.11
C GLY A 316 -0.66 -0.19 -11.75
N GLU A 317 0.04 -0.08 -12.87
CA GLU A 317 0.78 -1.18 -13.53
C GLU A 317 2.19 -1.35 -12.95
N GLU A 318 2.83 -2.49 -13.24
CA GLU A 318 4.25 -2.67 -12.95
C GLU A 318 5.10 -1.60 -13.66
N PRO A 319 6.20 -1.11 -13.06
CA PRO A 319 7.11 -0.21 -13.74
C PRO A 319 7.64 -0.87 -15.01
N SER A 320 7.57 -0.15 -16.13
CA SER A 320 8.11 -0.65 -17.39
C SER A 320 9.64 -0.69 -17.34
N GLN A 321 10.25 -1.44 -18.26
CA GLN A 321 11.71 -1.44 -18.39
C GLN A 321 12.27 -0.03 -18.68
N GLN A 322 11.50 0.82 -19.37
CA GLN A 322 11.88 2.20 -19.61
C GLN A 322 11.85 3.04 -18.33
N ASP A 323 10.84 2.85 -17.46
CA ASP A 323 10.77 3.55 -16.17
C ASP A 323 11.97 3.18 -15.29
N ILE A 324 12.31 1.88 -15.25
CA ILE A 324 13.47 1.38 -14.50
C ILE A 324 14.76 1.97 -15.05
N GLN A 325 14.98 1.93 -16.37
CA GLN A 325 16.19 2.46 -17.01
C GLN A 325 16.34 3.97 -16.82
N GLU A 326 15.23 4.72 -16.90
CA GLU A 326 15.24 6.16 -16.67
C GLU A 326 15.62 6.47 -15.22
N PHE A 327 14.99 5.82 -14.24
CA PHE A 327 15.36 5.96 -12.84
C PHE A 327 16.83 5.59 -12.62
N GLU A 328 17.29 4.44 -13.12
CA GLU A 328 18.67 4.03 -12.95
C GLU A 328 19.65 5.03 -13.57
N LYS A 329 19.27 5.70 -14.66
CA LYS A 329 20.11 6.70 -15.31
C LYS A 329 20.11 8.05 -14.58
N THR A 330 18.94 8.56 -14.21
CA THR A 330 18.76 9.97 -13.79
C THR A 330 18.34 10.14 -12.34
N GLY A 331 17.89 9.08 -11.68
CA GLY A 331 17.27 9.13 -10.36
C GLY A 331 15.84 9.66 -10.38
N TYR A 332 15.29 9.96 -11.57
CA TYR A 332 13.97 10.54 -11.72
C TYR A 332 12.88 9.46 -11.80
N ILE A 333 11.86 9.64 -10.98
CA ILE A 333 10.64 8.84 -10.95
C ILE A 333 9.45 9.79 -11.14
N PRO A 334 8.69 9.68 -12.24
CA PRO A 334 7.58 10.60 -12.53
C PRO A 334 6.58 10.72 -11.38
N TRP A 335 6.24 11.96 -11.04
CA TRP A 335 5.33 12.42 -9.99
C TRP A 335 5.80 12.18 -8.55
N ILE A 336 6.48 11.06 -8.28
CA ILE A 336 7.11 10.78 -6.99
C ILE A 336 8.25 11.77 -6.72
N THR A 337 9.07 12.06 -7.73
CA THR A 337 10.20 13.01 -7.58
C THR A 337 9.69 14.44 -7.39
N GLU A 338 8.63 14.81 -8.10
CA GLU A 338 7.98 16.10 -7.96
C GLU A 338 7.35 16.27 -6.58
N LEU A 339 6.69 15.23 -6.05
CA LEU A 339 6.19 15.18 -4.68
C LEU A 339 7.34 15.34 -3.67
N ALA A 340 8.40 14.55 -3.82
CA ALA A 340 9.54 14.56 -2.91
C ALA A 340 10.30 15.90 -2.92
N ALA A 341 10.33 16.61 -4.04
CA ALA A 341 11.02 17.89 -4.18
C ALA A 341 10.21 19.09 -3.64
N MET A 342 8.95 18.91 -3.23
CA MET A 342 8.09 20.02 -2.81
C MET A 342 8.64 20.82 -1.62
N PRO A 343 9.16 20.20 -0.54
CA PRO A 343 9.67 20.97 0.60
C PRO A 343 10.81 21.90 0.18
N GLU A 344 11.78 21.40 -0.59
CA GLU A 344 12.89 22.20 -1.10
C GLU A 344 12.43 23.31 -2.05
N LYS A 345 11.51 23.00 -2.99
CA LYS A 345 11.06 23.95 -4.01
C LYS A 345 10.13 25.04 -3.50
N THR A 346 9.35 24.74 -2.47
CA THR A 346 8.21 25.59 -2.09
C THR A 346 8.13 25.91 -0.59
N GLY A 347 8.94 25.25 0.24
CA GLY A 347 8.99 25.46 1.69
C GLY A 347 7.84 24.81 2.46
N VAL A 348 6.98 24.02 1.82
CA VAL A 348 5.88 23.32 2.50
C VAL A 348 6.40 22.15 3.33
N THR A 349 5.82 21.95 4.51
CA THR A 349 6.22 20.89 5.47
C THR A 349 5.06 20.01 5.90
N ASN A 350 3.88 20.19 5.31
CA ASN A 350 2.63 19.53 5.67
C ASN A 350 2.17 18.57 4.57
N VAL A 351 3.11 18.02 3.81
CA VAL A 351 2.89 17.06 2.72
C VAL A 351 3.61 15.75 3.05
N TYR A 352 2.86 14.66 2.99
CA TYR A 352 3.32 13.32 3.35
C TYR A 352 3.11 12.35 2.19
N ALA A 353 3.98 11.35 2.06
CA ALA A 353 3.85 10.30 1.08
C ALA A 353 3.47 8.99 1.76
N GLU A 354 2.34 8.41 1.39
CA GLU A 354 1.89 7.10 1.87
C GLU A 354 2.25 6.03 0.83
N LEU A 355 2.61 4.82 1.29
CA LEU A 355 3.12 3.75 0.42
C LEU A 355 2.03 2.89 -0.26
N GLY A 356 1.15 2.23 0.49
CA GLY A 356 0.05 1.43 -0.06
C GLY A 356 0.43 0.54 -1.25
N SER A 357 -0.37 0.63 -2.31
CA SER A 357 -0.11 -0.05 -3.58
C SER A 357 1.25 0.25 -4.22
N VAL A 358 1.90 1.41 -4.01
CA VAL A 358 3.23 1.64 -4.60
C VAL A 358 4.24 0.64 -4.08
N PHE A 359 4.18 0.35 -2.78
CA PHE A 359 5.04 -0.66 -2.18
C PHE A 359 4.62 -2.06 -2.61
N ALA A 360 3.32 -2.37 -2.57
CA ALA A 360 2.82 -3.70 -2.94
C ALA A 360 3.22 -4.11 -4.37
N ILE A 361 3.11 -3.18 -5.33
CA ILE A 361 3.46 -3.42 -6.73
C ILE A 361 4.98 -3.56 -6.88
N THR A 362 5.74 -2.58 -6.40
CA THR A 362 7.16 -2.47 -6.75
C THR A 362 8.07 -3.36 -5.91
N ALA A 363 7.70 -3.70 -4.66
CA ALA A 363 8.49 -4.62 -3.84
C ALA A 363 8.56 -6.03 -4.43
N VAL A 364 7.60 -6.43 -5.27
CA VAL A 364 7.57 -7.74 -5.94
C VAL A 364 8.08 -7.66 -7.39
N SER A 365 7.64 -6.65 -8.15
CA SER A 365 7.98 -6.55 -9.59
C SER A 365 9.37 -5.97 -9.85
N ALA A 366 9.83 -5.02 -9.03
CA ALA A 366 11.07 -4.29 -9.23
C ALA A 366 11.66 -3.79 -7.89
N PRO A 367 12.18 -4.69 -7.03
CA PRO A 367 12.65 -4.34 -5.68
C PRO A 367 13.66 -3.19 -5.63
N LYS A 368 14.60 -3.14 -6.58
CA LYS A 368 15.59 -2.06 -6.67
C LYS A 368 14.94 -0.70 -6.97
N TYR A 369 13.92 -0.69 -7.83
CA TYR A 369 13.11 0.50 -8.10
C TYR A 369 12.28 0.90 -6.88
N CYS A 370 11.70 -0.06 -6.15
CA CYS A 370 11.04 0.17 -4.86
C CYS A 370 11.97 0.85 -3.84
N ALA A 371 13.20 0.36 -3.72
CA ALA A 371 14.21 0.98 -2.87
C ALA A 371 14.55 2.40 -3.33
N GLY A 372 14.60 2.63 -4.65
CA GLY A 372 14.75 3.95 -5.26
C GLY A 372 13.62 4.93 -4.92
N ILE A 373 12.37 4.46 -4.93
CA ILE A 373 11.20 5.24 -4.52
C ILE A 373 11.35 5.69 -3.07
N LEU A 374 11.65 4.77 -2.14
CA LEU A 374 11.85 5.11 -0.75
C LEU A 374 13.04 6.05 -0.54
N GLY A 375 14.16 5.80 -1.22
CA GLY A 375 15.32 6.69 -1.19
C GLY A 375 14.97 8.10 -1.62
N THR A 376 14.18 8.24 -2.70
CA THR A 376 13.72 9.53 -3.23
C THR A 376 12.80 10.24 -2.24
N LEU A 377 11.79 9.54 -1.72
CA LEU A 377 10.84 10.09 -0.76
C LEU A 377 11.52 10.51 0.55
N ILE A 378 12.36 9.65 1.13
CA ILE A 378 13.06 9.93 2.39
C ILE A 378 14.04 11.08 2.22
N LYS A 379 14.77 11.15 1.10
CA LYS A 379 15.71 12.24 0.84
C LYS A 379 15.00 13.59 0.67
N GLY A 380 13.86 13.61 0.00
CA GLY A 380 13.12 14.84 -0.30
C GLY A 380 12.20 15.32 0.83
N LEU A 381 11.46 14.40 1.46
CA LEU A 381 10.46 14.70 2.48
C LEU A 381 10.96 14.48 3.91
N GLY A 382 11.92 13.58 4.10
CA GLY A 382 12.29 13.05 5.41
C GLY A 382 11.56 11.75 5.72
N ALA A 383 12.19 10.88 6.51
CA ALA A 383 11.59 9.61 6.93
C ALA A 383 10.37 9.79 7.86
N ASP A 384 10.26 10.95 8.50
CA ASP A 384 9.10 11.37 9.29
C ASP A 384 7.94 11.94 8.42
N HIS A 385 8.06 11.88 7.10
CA HIS A 385 7.01 12.27 6.16
C HIS A 385 6.62 11.13 5.20
N VAL A 386 7.14 9.92 5.42
CA VAL A 386 6.76 8.70 4.71
C VAL A 386 5.91 7.83 5.62
N LEU A 387 4.75 7.37 5.13
CA LEU A 387 3.71 6.72 5.92
C LEU A 387 3.44 5.30 5.44
N TRP A 388 3.29 4.39 6.40
CA TRP A 388 2.89 3.01 6.13
C TRP A 388 1.39 2.87 5.88
N GLY A 389 1.05 2.31 4.73
CA GLY A 389 -0.25 1.73 4.45
C GLY A 389 -0.10 0.60 3.44
N THR A 390 -1.12 -0.24 3.32
CA THR A 390 -0.97 -1.51 2.58
C THR A 390 -1.91 -1.69 1.42
N ASP A 391 -3.04 -0.96 1.41
CA ASP A 391 -4.19 -1.22 0.55
C ASP A 391 -4.82 -2.61 0.75
N SER A 392 -4.50 -3.30 1.85
CA SER A 392 -5.19 -4.54 2.20
C SER A 392 -6.69 -4.29 2.43
N VAL A 393 -7.59 -5.18 2.03
CA VAL A 393 -7.35 -6.58 1.64
C VAL A 393 -7.20 -6.84 0.12
N TRP A 394 -6.92 -5.82 -0.71
CA TRP A 394 -6.74 -6.04 -2.15
C TRP A 394 -5.60 -7.02 -2.46
N TYR A 395 -4.57 -7.01 -1.62
CA TYR A 395 -3.41 -7.90 -1.67
C TYR A 395 -3.45 -9.02 -0.61
N GLY A 396 -4.61 -9.26 0.01
CA GLY A 396 -4.79 -10.19 1.14
C GLY A 396 -4.28 -9.63 2.46
N SER A 397 -3.87 -10.51 3.37
CA SER A 397 -3.20 -10.11 4.62
C SER A 397 -1.94 -9.28 4.33
N PRO A 398 -1.71 -8.17 5.03
CA PRO A 398 -0.55 -7.31 4.82
C PRO A 398 0.76 -7.91 5.34
N GLN A 399 0.75 -9.10 5.96
CA GLN A 399 1.94 -9.68 6.59
C GLN A 399 3.13 -9.80 5.63
N TRP A 400 2.89 -10.13 4.37
CA TRP A 400 3.95 -10.22 3.38
C TRP A 400 4.56 -8.85 3.05
N GLN A 401 3.76 -7.78 3.02
CA GLN A 401 4.24 -6.40 2.82
C GLN A 401 5.07 -5.96 4.02
N ILE A 402 4.59 -6.24 5.23
CA ILE A 402 5.32 -5.96 6.48
C ILE A 402 6.68 -6.65 6.46
N GLU A 403 6.73 -7.94 6.11
CA GLU A 403 8.00 -8.68 6.08
C GLU A 403 8.93 -8.18 4.96
N ALA A 404 8.38 -7.86 3.79
CA ALA A 404 9.15 -7.26 2.70
C ALA A 404 9.76 -5.91 3.12
N PHE A 405 9.01 -5.04 3.80
CA PHE A 405 9.52 -3.73 4.23
C PHE A 405 10.54 -3.87 5.37
N ARG A 406 10.34 -4.80 6.31
CA ARG A 406 11.34 -5.14 7.34
C ARG A 406 12.67 -5.52 6.73
N ARG A 407 12.67 -6.22 5.60
CA ARG A 407 13.88 -6.69 4.92
C ARG A 407 14.42 -5.72 3.88
N LEU A 408 13.58 -4.89 3.26
CA LEU A 408 14.01 -3.98 2.20
C LEU A 408 15.15 -3.09 2.69
N GLU A 409 16.18 -2.97 1.88
CA GLU A 409 17.32 -2.09 2.04
C GLU A 409 17.55 -1.35 0.71
N ILE A 410 18.13 -0.15 0.78
CA ILE A 410 18.56 0.58 -0.41
C ILE A 410 19.94 0.04 -0.81
N PRO A 411 20.10 -0.58 -2.00
CA PRO A 411 21.39 -1.09 -2.45
C PRO A 411 22.50 -0.03 -2.44
N GLU A 412 23.73 -0.44 -2.13
CA GLU A 412 24.88 0.47 -1.98
C GLU A 412 25.14 1.32 -3.24
N ASP A 413 24.90 0.77 -4.43
CA ASP A 413 25.08 1.50 -5.68
C ASP A 413 24.08 2.66 -5.82
N LEU A 414 22.83 2.48 -5.38
CA LEU A 414 21.84 3.56 -5.32
C LEU A 414 22.20 4.60 -4.25
N GLN A 415 22.72 4.16 -3.10
CA GLN A 415 23.20 5.06 -2.05
C GLN A 415 24.32 5.97 -2.58
N GLN A 416 25.34 5.38 -3.21
CA GLN A 416 26.47 6.12 -3.77
C GLN A 416 26.05 7.04 -4.92
N LYS A 417 25.21 6.54 -5.83
CA LYS A 417 24.83 7.28 -7.04
C LYS A 417 23.90 8.45 -6.76
N PHE A 418 22.91 8.25 -5.90
CA PHE A 418 21.84 9.23 -5.67
C PHE A 418 21.89 9.89 -4.29
N GLY A 419 22.87 9.51 -3.46
CA GLY A 419 23.03 10.07 -2.10
C GLY A 419 21.88 9.65 -1.18
N PHE A 420 21.36 8.44 -1.34
CA PHE A 420 20.35 7.89 -0.44
C PHE A 420 20.99 7.36 0.84
N THR A 421 20.27 7.48 1.95
CA THR A 421 20.67 6.89 3.23
C THR A 421 20.13 5.45 3.33
N PRO A 422 20.85 4.52 3.98
CA PRO A 422 20.32 3.19 4.29
C PRO A 422 18.98 3.25 5.04
N LEU A 423 18.09 2.29 4.78
CA LEU A 423 16.86 2.07 5.56
C LEU A 423 17.19 1.45 6.92
N GLY A 424 18.21 0.58 6.97
CA GLY A 424 18.71 -0.04 8.19
C GLY A 424 17.89 -1.23 8.69
N PRO A 425 18.10 -1.66 9.95
CA PRO A 425 17.48 -2.86 10.49
C PRO A 425 15.96 -2.73 10.59
N ALA A 426 15.27 -3.87 10.65
CA ALA A 426 13.80 -3.96 10.65
C ALA A 426 13.09 -3.13 11.73
N ASP A 427 13.72 -2.99 12.89
CA ASP A 427 13.30 -2.21 14.06
C ASP A 427 14.08 -0.88 14.21
N GLY A 428 14.89 -0.53 13.22
CA GLY A 428 15.65 0.71 13.19
C GLY A 428 14.79 1.95 13.09
N LYS A 429 15.37 3.11 13.44
CA LYS A 429 14.67 4.40 13.52
C LYS A 429 13.82 4.71 12.28
N THR A 430 14.37 4.56 11.08
CA THR A 430 13.68 4.87 9.82
C THR A 430 12.44 4.01 9.62
N LYS A 431 12.58 2.68 9.73
CA LYS A 431 11.45 1.74 9.53
C LYS A 431 10.41 1.87 10.62
N THR A 432 10.80 2.08 11.87
CA THR A 432 9.89 2.31 13.00
C THR A 432 9.08 3.61 12.83
N MET A 433 9.70 4.69 12.34
CA MET A 433 8.97 5.93 12.00
C MET A 433 7.91 5.68 10.92
N ILE A 434 8.30 5.05 9.82
CA ILE A 434 7.42 4.78 8.68
C ILE A 434 6.29 3.82 9.08
N PHE A 435 6.60 2.73 9.78
CA PHE A 435 5.63 1.72 10.18
C PHE A 435 4.52 2.25 11.07
N GLY A 436 4.75 3.28 11.87
CA GLY A 436 3.66 3.79 12.69
C GLY A 436 3.92 5.00 13.57
N GLU A 437 5.15 5.35 13.96
CA GLU A 437 5.33 6.50 14.86
C GLU A 437 4.92 7.83 14.21
N THR A 438 5.18 7.99 12.91
CA THR A 438 4.76 9.19 12.18
C THR A 438 3.23 9.28 12.13
N SER A 439 2.57 8.21 11.68
CA SER A 439 1.10 8.15 11.64
C SER A 439 0.49 8.30 13.03
N ALA A 440 1.10 7.74 14.08
CA ALA A 440 0.60 7.88 15.43
C ALA A 440 0.57 9.34 15.89
N LYS A 441 1.59 10.14 15.54
CA LYS A 441 1.58 11.60 15.79
C LYS A 441 0.46 12.29 15.01
N LEU A 442 0.33 12.00 13.71
CA LEU A 442 -0.69 12.61 12.84
C LEU A 442 -2.12 12.33 13.33
N TYR A 443 -2.40 11.10 13.76
CA TYR A 443 -3.72 10.67 14.23
C TYR A 443 -3.89 10.79 15.76
N LYS A 444 -2.92 11.38 16.46
CA LYS A 444 -2.94 11.60 17.93
C LYS A 444 -3.15 10.30 18.73
N VAL A 445 -2.54 9.22 18.25
CA VAL A 445 -2.51 7.89 18.86
C VAL A 445 -1.31 7.79 19.81
N LYS A 446 -1.51 7.15 20.96
CA LYS A 446 -0.41 6.82 21.88
C LYS A 446 0.19 5.48 21.48
N VAL A 447 1.50 5.47 21.24
CA VAL A 447 2.31 4.27 20.95
C VAL A 447 2.76 3.63 22.24
#